data_AF-A0AAV2N426-F1
#
_entry.id   AF-A0AAV2N426-F1
#
_cell.length_a   1.000
_cell.length_b   1.000
_cell.length_c   1.000
_cell.angle_alpha   90.00
_cell.angle_beta   90.00
_cell.angle_gamma   90.00
#
_symmetry.space_group_name_H-M   'P 1'
#
loop_
_entity.id
_entity.type
_entity.pdbx_description
1 polymer ?
#
loop_
_entity_poly.entity_id
_entity_poly.type
_entity_poly.pdbx_seq_one_letter_code
_entity_poly.pdbx_strand_id
1 'polypeptide(L)'
;MKIFIFIACALTIATMAYTADVQNAQKFYTDLTTCANELGLPNEFSLHVVKCMFEKNSLIDEQGAMKKDEILRYFGYMTSDQRQLQRIASCIDHAETRVEENNDQKTLAAIQCSLFKLAILEKQY
;
A
#
# COMPACT_ATOMS: atom_id res chain seq x y z
N MET A 1 -17.23 11.28 7.66
CA MET A 1 -16.31 11.34 6.50
C MET A 1 -15.17 10.33 6.56
N LYS A 2 -14.45 10.15 7.68
CA LYS A 2 -13.23 9.30 7.75
C LYS A 2 -13.47 7.79 7.50
N ILE A 3 -14.54 7.22 8.06
CA ILE A 3 -14.91 5.81 7.85
C ILE A 3 -15.22 5.52 6.37
N PHE A 4 -15.88 6.45 5.67
CA PHE A 4 -16.21 6.28 4.26
C PHE A 4 -14.97 6.25 3.37
N ILE A 5 -13.89 6.98 3.72
CA ILE A 5 -12.62 6.93 2.99
C ILE A 5 -11.94 5.58 3.19
N PHE A 6 -11.93 5.04 4.41
CA PHE A 6 -11.36 3.72 4.67
C PHE A 6 -12.12 2.62 3.93
N ILE A 7 -13.45 2.66 3.97
CA ILE A 7 -14.32 1.72 3.24
C ILE A 7 -14.15 1.90 1.72
N ALA A 8 -14.07 3.13 1.21
CA ALA A 8 -13.86 3.39 -0.22
C ALA A 8 -12.48 2.88 -0.69
N CYS A 9 -11.41 3.13 0.06
CA CYS A 9 -10.09 2.58 -0.22
C CYS A 9 -10.12 1.05 -0.22
N ALA A 10 -10.76 0.44 0.78
CA ALA A 10 -10.91 -1.01 0.87
C ALA A 10 -11.74 -1.57 -0.31
N LEU A 11 -12.80 -0.88 -0.73
CA LEU A 11 -13.62 -1.26 -1.87
C LEU A 11 -12.87 -1.11 -3.19
N THR A 12 -12.11 -0.04 -3.40
CA THR A 12 -11.27 0.13 -4.60
C THR A 12 -10.25 -1.00 -4.70
N ILE A 13 -9.61 -1.37 -3.59
CA ILE A 13 -8.66 -2.48 -3.54
C ILE A 13 -9.38 -3.83 -3.74
N ALA A 14 -10.58 -4.00 -3.18
CA ALA A 14 -11.41 -5.18 -3.43
C ALA A 14 -11.89 -5.28 -4.89
N THR A 15 -12.14 -4.16 -5.57
CA THR A 15 -12.46 -4.15 -7.01
C THR A 15 -11.25 -4.45 -7.88
N MET A 16 -10.03 -4.10 -7.44
CA MET A 16 -8.79 -4.58 -8.06
C MET A 16 -8.64 -6.10 -7.90
N ALA A 17 -9.25 -6.67 -6.86
CA ALA A 17 -9.28 -8.09 -6.54
C ALA A 17 -10.43 -8.89 -7.16
N TYR A 18 -11.24 -8.33 -8.07
CA TYR A 18 -12.38 -9.05 -8.68
C TYR A 18 -11.98 -10.32 -9.48
N THR A 19 -10.68 -10.53 -9.72
CA THR A 19 -10.10 -11.75 -10.29
C THR A 19 -9.13 -12.48 -9.34
N ALA A 20 -9.00 -12.04 -8.10
CA ALA A 20 -8.02 -12.52 -7.14
C ALA A 20 -8.68 -13.26 -5.97
N ASP A 21 -7.88 -14.07 -5.28
CA ASP A 21 -8.31 -14.86 -4.14
C ASP A 21 -8.88 -13.96 -3.04
N VAL A 22 -10.18 -14.13 -2.75
CA VAL A 22 -10.93 -13.38 -1.74
C VAL A 22 -10.22 -13.42 -0.38
N GLN A 23 -9.48 -14.49 -0.09
CA GLN A 23 -8.71 -14.61 1.15
C GLN A 23 -7.57 -13.59 1.24
N ASN A 24 -6.89 -13.30 0.12
CA ASN A 24 -5.79 -12.33 0.10
C ASN A 24 -6.31 -10.90 0.28
N ALA A 25 -7.45 -10.57 -0.33
CA ALA A 25 -8.10 -9.27 -0.12
C ALA A 25 -8.56 -9.10 1.34
N GLN A 26 -9.11 -10.14 1.95
CA GLN A 26 -9.52 -10.12 3.35
C GLN A 26 -8.31 -9.96 4.28
N LYS A 27 -7.22 -10.69 4.03
CA LYS A 27 -5.96 -10.53 4.79
C LYS A 27 -5.42 -9.10 4.69
N PHE A 28 -5.38 -8.53 3.49
CA PHE A 28 -4.95 -7.15 3.28
C PHE A 28 -5.77 -6.16 4.13
N TYR A 29 -7.10 -6.30 4.14
CA TYR A 29 -7.97 -5.47 4.96
C TYR A 29 -7.73 -5.67 6.46
N THR A 30 -7.58 -6.92 6.90
CA THR A 30 -7.26 -7.23 8.30
C THR A 30 -5.93 -6.63 8.73
N ASP A 31 -4.90 -6.68 7.89
CA ASP A 31 -3.60 -6.09 8.20
C ASP A 31 -3.69 -4.56 8.31
N LEU A 32 -4.39 -3.90 7.38
CA LEU A 32 -4.62 -2.45 7.42
C LEU A 32 -5.38 -2.02 8.67
N THR A 33 -6.49 -2.69 8.98
CA THR A 33 -7.29 -2.37 10.18
C THR A 33 -6.52 -2.61 11.47
N THR A 34 -5.70 -3.66 11.52
CA THR A 34 -4.83 -3.94 12.66
C THR A 34 -3.82 -2.82 12.85
N CYS A 35 -3.14 -2.39 11.79
CA CYS A 35 -2.20 -1.27 11.84
C CYS A 35 -2.88 0.06 12.18
N ALA A 36 -4.08 0.31 11.65
CA ALA A 36 -4.88 1.47 12.01
C ALA A 36 -5.18 1.51 13.51
N ASN A 37 -5.57 0.37 14.09
CA ASN A 37 -5.83 0.26 15.53
C ASN A 37 -4.56 0.47 16.38
N GLU A 38 -3.45 -0.16 16.00
CA GLU A 38 -2.17 -0.07 16.73
C GLU A 38 -1.60 1.35 16.73
N LEU A 39 -1.83 2.11 15.65
CA LEU A 39 -1.42 3.51 15.55
C LEU A 39 -2.40 4.50 16.22
N GLY A 40 -3.51 4.02 16.81
CA GLY A 40 -4.54 4.90 17.38
C GLY A 40 -5.37 5.64 16.32
N LEU A 41 -5.40 5.12 15.09
CA LEU A 41 -6.03 5.68 13.90
C LEU A 41 -7.12 4.75 13.31
N PRO A 42 -8.03 4.16 14.12
CA PRO A 42 -8.88 3.02 13.73
C PRO A 42 -9.82 3.26 12.54
N ASN A 43 -10.03 4.52 12.16
CA ASN A 43 -10.92 4.92 11.06
C ASN A 43 -10.21 5.79 10.02
N GLU A 44 -8.87 5.81 10.01
CA GLU A 44 -8.08 6.64 9.11
C GLU A 44 -7.17 5.79 8.25
N PHE A 45 -7.24 6.02 6.95
CA PHE A 45 -6.26 5.51 6.01
C PHE A 45 -5.14 6.54 5.89
N SER A 46 -3.91 6.15 6.23
CA SER A 46 -2.73 7.03 6.14
C SER A 46 -1.52 6.27 5.61
N LEU A 47 -0.51 7.00 5.15
CA LEU A 47 0.75 6.41 4.69
C LEU A 47 1.41 5.55 5.77
N HIS A 48 1.27 5.95 7.04
CA HIS A 48 1.81 5.23 8.20
C HIS A 48 1.07 3.90 8.45
N VAL A 49 -0.24 3.85 8.20
CA VAL A 49 -1.01 2.60 8.28
C VAL A 49 -0.55 1.60 7.22
N VAL A 50 -0.33 2.07 5.98
CA VAL A 50 0.19 1.22 4.90
C VAL A 50 1.62 0.77 5.18
N LYS A 51 2.46 1.66 5.70
CA LYS A 51 3.84 1.34 6.08
C LYS A 51 3.89 0.28 7.19
N CYS A 52 3.09 0.42 8.25
CA CYS A 52 2.95 -0.60 9.28
C CYS A 52 2.56 -1.96 8.68
N MET A 53 1.62 -1.97 7.73
CA MET A 53 1.20 -3.22 7.07
C MET A 53 2.33 -3.84 6.24
N PHE A 54 3.17 -3.01 5.59
CA PHE A 54 4.35 -3.48 4.88
C PHE A 54 5.40 -4.07 5.84
N GLU A 55 5.64 -3.43 6.99
CA GLU A 55 6.53 -3.95 8.04
C GLU A 55 6.05 -5.31 8.55
N LYS A 56 4.77 -5.44 8.89
CA LYS A 56 4.18 -6.72 9.37
C LYS A 56 4.24 -7.85 8.35
N ASN A 57 4.10 -7.52 7.06
CA ASN A 57 4.19 -8.50 5.98
C ASN A 57 5.62 -8.70 5.46
N SER A 58 6.64 -8.18 6.17
CA SER A 58 8.06 -8.32 5.79
C SER A 58 8.38 -7.76 4.39
N LEU A 59 7.58 -6.83 3.89
CA LEU A 59 7.72 -6.18 2.59
C LEU A 59 8.76 -5.03 2.60
N ILE A 60 9.17 -4.64 3.80
CA ILE A 60 10.26 -3.72 4.07
C ILE A 60 11.30 -4.49 4.90
N ASP A 61 12.58 -4.17 4.78
CA ASP A 61 13.65 -4.73 5.60
C ASP A 61 13.84 -3.99 6.94
N GLU A 62 14.77 -4.47 7.77
CA GLU A 62 15.05 -3.88 9.09
C GLU A 62 15.58 -2.44 9.01
N GLN A 63 16.08 -2.02 7.85
CA GLN A 63 16.59 -0.67 7.60
C GLN A 63 15.53 0.25 7.01
N GLY A 64 14.29 -0.23 6.85
CA GLY A 64 13.20 0.55 6.28
C GLY A 64 13.18 0.56 4.75
N ALA A 65 14.01 -0.24 4.06
CA ALA A 65 14.06 -0.29 2.60
C ALA A 65 13.04 -1.28 2.02
N MET A 66 12.42 -0.90 0.90
CA MET A 66 11.38 -1.70 0.27
C MET A 66 11.96 -2.92 -0.46
N LYS A 67 11.39 -4.09 -0.20
CA LYS A 67 11.69 -5.31 -0.95
C LYS A 67 10.79 -5.36 -2.19
N LYS A 68 11.22 -4.70 -3.26
CA LYS A 68 10.45 -4.52 -4.50
C LYS A 68 9.79 -5.80 -4.99
N ASP A 69 10.54 -6.89 -5.12
CA ASP A 69 10.01 -8.16 -5.64
C ASP A 69 8.97 -8.78 -4.71
N GLU A 70 9.16 -8.67 -3.40
CA GLU A 70 8.20 -9.14 -2.40
C GLU A 70 6.92 -8.32 -2.42
N ILE A 71 7.02 -7.00 -2.58
CA ILE A 71 5.87 -6.11 -2.74
C ILE A 71 5.10 -6.48 -4.01
N LEU A 72 5.77 -6.61 -5.15
CA LEU A 72 5.11 -6.94 -6.41
C LEU A 72 4.47 -8.33 -6.37
N ARG A 73 5.10 -9.29 -5.70
CA ARG A 73 4.53 -10.62 -5.46
C ARG A 73 3.30 -10.55 -4.57
N TYR A 74 3.36 -9.82 -3.46
CA TYR A 74 2.25 -9.61 -2.54
C TYR A 74 1.03 -8.99 -3.25
N PHE A 75 1.24 -7.91 -4.01
CA PHE A 75 0.16 -7.30 -4.80
C PHE A 75 -0.25 -8.17 -5.99
N GLY A 76 0.64 -8.96 -6.56
CA GLY A 76 0.33 -9.92 -7.64
C GLY A 76 -0.63 -11.04 -7.21
N TYR A 77 -0.68 -11.37 -5.92
CA TYR A 77 -1.70 -12.27 -5.37
C TYR A 77 -3.08 -11.62 -5.21
N MET A 78 -3.16 -10.28 -5.28
CA MET A 78 -4.38 -9.50 -5.10
C MET A 78 -4.92 -8.90 -6.41
N THR A 79 -4.11 -8.77 -7.46
CA THR A 79 -4.55 -8.25 -8.75
C THR A 79 -3.84 -8.96 -9.90
N SER A 80 -4.58 -9.25 -10.97
CA SER A 80 -4.01 -9.73 -12.23
C SER A 80 -3.63 -8.59 -13.20
N ASP A 81 -3.97 -7.34 -12.85
CA ASP A 81 -3.71 -6.17 -13.69
C ASP A 81 -2.23 -5.77 -13.65
N GLN A 82 -1.49 -6.23 -14.67
CA GLN A 82 -0.08 -5.91 -14.85
C GLN A 82 0.21 -4.40 -14.89
N ARG A 83 -0.75 -3.56 -15.32
CA ARG A 83 -0.56 -2.11 -15.33
C ARG A 83 -0.51 -1.54 -13.91
N GLN A 84 -1.26 -2.12 -12.97
CA GLN A 84 -1.23 -1.73 -11.56
C GLN A 84 0.10 -2.12 -10.93
N LEU A 85 0.57 -3.35 -11.18
CA LEU A 85 1.88 -3.82 -10.71
C LEU A 85 3.03 -2.96 -11.27
N GLN A 86 2.98 -2.62 -12.56
CA GLN A 86 3.95 -1.72 -13.19
C GLN A 86 3.93 -0.31 -12.58
N ARG A 87 2.75 0.21 -12.23
CA ARG A 87 2.63 1.51 -11.55
C ARG A 87 3.30 1.47 -10.17
N ILE A 88 3.06 0.42 -9.38
CA ILE A 88 3.72 0.20 -8.09
C ILE A 88 5.24 0.12 -8.28
N ALA A 89 5.71 -0.73 -9.20
CA ALA A 89 7.14 -0.87 -9.50
C ALA A 89 7.79 0.47 -9.85
N SER A 90 7.15 1.26 -10.71
CA SER A 90 7.66 2.58 -11.11
C SER A 90 7.76 3.58 -9.94
N CYS A 91 6.87 3.48 -8.95
CA CYS A 91 6.91 4.33 -7.76
C CYS A 91 8.05 3.95 -6.83
N ILE A 92 8.31 2.64 -6.69
CA ILE A 92 9.45 2.12 -5.92
C ILE A 92 10.76 2.57 -6.59
N ASP A 93 10.90 2.32 -7.89
CA ASP A 93 12.10 2.70 -8.65
C ASP A 93 12.37 4.20 -8.57
N HIS A 94 11.32 5.02 -8.68
CA HIS A 94 11.46 6.46 -8.56
C HIS A 94 11.89 6.90 -7.15
N ALA A 95 11.36 6.29 -6.09
CA ALA A 95 11.76 6.61 -4.73
C ALA A 95 13.23 6.24 -4.44
N GLU A 96 13.71 5.14 -5.01
CA GLU A 96 15.11 4.72 -4.86
C GLU A 96 16.12 5.71 -5.46
N THR A 97 15.71 6.48 -6.48
CA THR A 97 16.57 7.53 -7.07
C THR A 97 16.80 8.74 -6.16
N ARG A 98 16.11 8.84 -5.02
CA ARG A 98 16.21 9.95 -4.07
C ARG A 98 17.39 9.76 -3.12
N VAL A 99 18.60 10.01 -3.61
CA VAL A 99 19.87 9.68 -2.93
C VAL A 99 20.02 10.32 -1.53
N GLU A 100 19.45 11.51 -1.33
CA GLU A 100 19.58 12.26 -0.07
C GLU A 100 18.54 11.86 1.01
N GLU A 101 17.50 11.11 0.63
CA GLU A 101 16.45 10.68 1.55
C GLU A 101 16.83 9.35 2.25
N ASN A 102 16.47 9.22 3.52
CA ASN A 102 16.62 7.94 4.21
C ASN A 102 15.56 6.92 3.72
N ASN A 103 15.74 5.65 4.05
CA ASN A 103 14.85 4.58 3.59
C ASN A 103 13.40 4.76 4.04
N ASP A 104 13.16 5.34 5.23
CA ASP A 104 11.82 5.62 5.74
C ASP A 104 11.08 6.63 4.86
N GLN A 105 11.76 7.73 4.52
CA GLN A 105 11.26 8.77 3.62
C GLN A 105 11.00 8.23 2.21
N LYS A 106 11.94 7.45 1.66
CA LYS A 106 11.76 6.78 0.36
C LYS A 106 10.55 5.85 0.36
N THR A 107 10.39 5.04 1.41
CA THR A 107 9.25 4.14 1.58
C THR A 107 7.94 4.90 1.61
N LEU A 108 7.83 5.97 2.41
CA LEU A 108 6.62 6.79 2.46
C LEU A 108 6.32 7.45 1.11
N ALA A 109 7.34 7.94 0.41
CA ALA A 109 7.20 8.53 -0.92
C ALA A 109 6.69 7.52 -1.95
N ALA A 110 7.20 6.28 -1.94
CA ALA A 110 6.75 5.22 -2.83
C ALA A 110 5.32 4.76 -2.53
N ILE A 111 4.96 4.65 -1.25
CA ILE A 111 3.59 4.36 -0.82
C ILE A 111 2.65 5.45 -1.34
N GLN A 112 2.98 6.72 -1.10
CA GLN A 112 2.17 7.85 -1.56
C GLN A 112 2.00 7.86 -3.08
N CYS A 113 3.09 7.67 -3.83
CA CYS A 113 3.06 7.57 -5.29
C CYS A 113 2.16 6.43 -5.77
N SER A 114 2.27 5.25 -5.15
CA SER A 114 1.48 4.07 -5.53
C SER A 114 0.00 4.31 -5.31
N LEU A 115 -0.37 4.84 -4.13
CA LEU A 115 -1.76 5.17 -3.81
C LEU A 115 -2.35 6.20 -4.78
N PHE A 116 -1.57 7.22 -5.17
CA PHE A 116 -2.00 8.22 -6.15
C PHE A 116 -2.18 7.62 -7.55
N LYS A 117 -1.20 6.83 -8.03
CA LYS A 117 -1.27 6.19 -9.37
C LYS A 117 -2.34 5.10 -9.48
N LEU A 118 -2.74 4.52 -8.36
CA LEU A 118 -3.85 3.56 -8.25
C LEU A 118 -5.19 4.24 -7.98
N ALA A 119 -5.22 5.58 -7.86
CA ALA A 119 -6.41 6.36 -7.54
C ALA A 119 -7.10 5.94 -6.23
N ILE A 120 -6.34 5.41 -5.27
CA ILE A 120 -6.84 5.02 -3.95
C ILE A 120 -7.00 6.27 -3.07
N LEU A 121 -6.05 7.21 -3.17
CA LEU A 121 -6.26 8.57 -2.70
C LEU A 121 -7.02 9.28 -3.83
N GLU A 122 -8.33 9.42 -3.72
CA GLU A 122 -9.09 10.28 -4.64
C GLU A 122 -8.42 11.66 -4.68
N LYS A 123 -8.26 12.22 -5.88
CA LYS A 123 -7.90 13.63 -6.05
C LYS A 123 -8.88 14.45 -5.23
N GLN A 124 -8.41 15.00 -4.11
CA GLN A 124 -9.07 16.14 -3.51
C GLN A 124 -8.93 17.29 -4.51
N TYR A 125 -9.95 17.46 -5.35
CA TYR A 125 -10.19 18.70 -6.07
C TYR A 125 -10.68 19.76 -5.08
#